data_AF-A0A3B4GS46-F1
#
_entry.id   AF-A0A3B4GS46-F1
#
_cell.length_a   1.000
_cell.length_b   1.000
_cell.length_c   1.000
_cell.angle_alpha   90.00
_cell.angle_beta   90.00
_cell.angle_gamma   90.00
#
_symmetry.space_group_name_H-M   'P 1'
#
loop_
_entity.id
_entity.type
_entity.pdbx_description
1 polymer ?
#
loop_
_entity_poly.entity_id
_entity_poly.type
_entity_poly.pdbx_seq_one_letter_code
_entity_poly.pdbx_strand_id
1 'polypeptide(L)'
;NHSATCQRIYEMMTIFQLLHWNGTLKALRDRQCSRQSVIRYYSQRGLDEYVRSNMALDWLAREQRSPGLIGAELQVAQRELVLARRRGVELRFYKEKTEILSLALSQAYIHHTPEVFSHSLSRKYKQEHLPLDTFYSQETEAQRAPPLSHLPPVHKNTQQTVCEASGLSDSPSPCSEQTFEPLDDFE
;
A
#
# COMPACT_ATOMS: atom_id res chain seq x y z
N ASN A 1 22.81 -20.53 2.99
CA ASN A 1 21.94 -19.45 2.45
C ASN A 1 21.20 -18.61 3.49
N HIS A 2 21.53 -18.71 4.79
CA HIS A 2 20.90 -17.86 5.82
C HIS A 2 21.15 -16.35 5.61
N SER A 3 22.34 -15.98 5.13
CA SER A 3 22.71 -14.59 4.81
C SER A 3 21.82 -13.96 3.73
N ALA A 4 21.50 -14.70 2.67
CA ALA A 4 20.64 -14.23 1.59
C ALA A 4 19.19 -14.02 2.05
N THR A 5 18.67 -14.91 2.91
CA THR A 5 17.33 -14.76 3.50
C THR A 5 17.26 -13.55 4.41
N CYS A 6 18.26 -13.34 5.28
CA CYS A 6 18.32 -12.17 6.15
C CYS A 6 18.33 -10.87 5.33
N GLN A 7 19.14 -10.79 4.28
CA GLN A 7 19.21 -9.60 3.42
C GLN A 7 17.86 -9.26 2.80
N ARG A 8 17.14 -10.26 2.27
CA ARG A 8 15.79 -10.08 1.71
C ARG A 8 14.80 -9.52 2.74
N ILE A 9 14.88 -9.97 3.99
CA ILE A 9 13.99 -9.49 5.06
C ILE A 9 14.26 -8.01 5.37
N TYR A 10 15.53 -7.61 5.49
CA TYR A 10 15.87 -6.20 5.74
C TYR A 10 15.49 -5.28 4.57
N GLU A 11 15.62 -5.77 3.33
CA GLU A 11 15.21 -5.04 2.13
C GLU A 11 13.69 -4.85 2.07
N MET A 12 12.93 -5.91 2.39
CA MET A 12 11.47 -5.81 2.53
C MET A 12 11.07 -4.82 3.62
N MET A 13 11.69 -4.90 4.79
CA MET A 13 11.42 -3.97 5.88
C MET A 13 11.61 -2.51 5.43
N THR A 14 12.70 -2.23 4.71
CA THR A 14 12.99 -0.90 4.18
C THR A 14 11.92 -0.45 3.17
N ILE A 15 11.53 -1.31 2.24
CA ILE A 15 10.47 -1.00 1.27
C ILE A 15 9.16 -0.66 1.98
N PHE A 16 8.74 -1.46 2.97
CA PHE A 16 7.51 -1.18 3.71
C PHE A 16 7.57 0.13 4.49
N GLN A 17 8.73 0.47 5.08
CA GLN A 17 8.94 1.77 5.73
C GLN A 17 8.81 2.93 4.72
N LEU A 18 9.36 2.78 3.52
CA LEU A 18 9.27 3.79 2.46
C LEU A 18 7.84 3.95 1.93
N LEU A 19 7.14 2.84 1.68
CA LEU A 19 5.73 2.84 1.26
C LEU A 19 4.81 3.44 2.32
N HIS A 20 5.17 3.28 3.61
CA HIS A 20 4.45 3.93 4.69
C HIS A 20 4.70 5.44 4.65
N TRP A 21 5.98 5.84 4.59
CA TRP A 21 6.39 7.24 4.59
C TRP A 21 5.80 8.04 3.43
N ASN A 22 5.83 7.50 2.20
CA ASN A 22 5.24 8.18 1.05
C ASN A 22 3.70 7.99 0.98
N GLY A 23 3.07 7.26 1.90
CA GLY A 23 1.62 7.06 1.93
C GLY A 23 1.07 6.06 0.90
N THR A 24 1.91 5.37 0.12
CA THR A 24 1.46 4.32 -0.81
C THR A 24 0.78 3.16 -0.05
N LEU A 25 1.22 2.81 1.17
CA LEU A 25 0.51 1.80 1.99
C LEU A 25 -0.91 2.24 2.35
N LYS A 26 -1.11 3.53 2.64
CA LYS A 26 -2.45 4.06 2.88
C LYS A 26 -3.30 3.97 1.62
N ALA A 27 -2.76 4.34 0.46
CA ALA A 27 -3.47 4.23 -0.81
C ALA A 27 -3.84 2.78 -1.17
N LEU A 28 -2.95 1.83 -0.92
CA LEU A 28 -3.20 0.39 -1.11
C LEU A 28 -4.32 -0.12 -0.19
N ARG A 29 -4.30 0.28 1.09
CA ARG A 29 -5.36 -0.06 2.05
C ARG A 29 -6.70 0.55 1.65
N ASP A 30 -6.71 1.83 1.27
CA ASP A 30 -7.93 2.55 0.91
C ASP A 30 -8.57 1.94 -0.37
N ARG A 31 -7.77 1.26 -1.21
CA ARG A 31 -8.21 0.46 -2.38
C ARG A 31 -8.50 -1.02 -2.08
N GLN A 32 -8.50 -1.42 -0.80
CA GLN A 32 -8.74 -2.80 -0.35
C GLN A 32 -7.74 -3.84 -0.88
N CYS A 33 -6.52 -3.43 -1.25
CA CYS A 33 -5.49 -4.39 -1.67
C CYS A 33 -5.12 -5.31 -0.50
N SER A 34 -5.13 -6.62 -0.75
CA SER A 34 -4.78 -7.60 0.28
C SER A 34 -3.34 -7.46 0.75
N ARG A 35 -3.13 -7.53 2.08
CA ARG A 35 -1.80 -7.58 2.70
C ARG A 35 -0.91 -8.66 2.06
N GLN A 36 -1.48 -9.83 1.73
CA GLN A 36 -0.72 -10.92 1.13
C GLN A 36 -0.30 -10.62 -0.31
N SER A 37 -1.16 -9.95 -1.09
CA SER A 37 -0.83 -9.51 -2.44
C SER A 37 0.32 -8.50 -2.41
N VAL A 38 0.24 -7.50 -1.53
CA VAL A 38 1.30 -6.49 -1.36
C VAL A 38 2.61 -7.14 -0.95
N ILE A 39 2.60 -8.04 0.04
CA ILE A 39 3.80 -8.78 0.46
C ILE A 39 4.37 -9.60 -0.70
N ARG A 40 3.54 -10.35 -1.42
CA ARG A 40 3.99 -11.17 -2.55
C ARG A 40 4.68 -10.31 -3.61
N TYR A 41 4.07 -9.21 -4.01
CA TYR A 41 4.60 -8.32 -5.04
C TYR A 41 5.96 -7.75 -4.66
N TYR A 42 6.10 -7.20 -3.45
CA TYR A 42 7.37 -6.64 -3.01
C TYR A 42 8.38 -7.73 -2.67
N SER A 43 7.99 -8.92 -2.19
CA SER A 43 8.95 -10.00 -1.84
C SER A 43 9.81 -10.49 -3.00
N GLN A 44 9.36 -10.27 -4.23
CA GLN A 44 10.03 -10.64 -5.47
C GLN A 44 10.85 -9.50 -6.06
N ARG A 45 10.68 -8.27 -5.55
CA ARG A 45 11.33 -7.05 -6.04
C ARG A 45 12.27 -6.52 -4.98
N GLY A 46 13.49 -6.19 -5.40
CA GLY A 46 14.40 -5.47 -4.52
C GLY A 46 14.01 -4.00 -4.41
N LEU A 47 14.74 -3.27 -3.57
CA LEU A 47 14.75 -1.81 -3.59
C LEU A 47 15.64 -1.33 -4.75
N ASP A 48 15.15 -1.60 -5.95
CA ASP A 48 15.84 -1.33 -7.20
C ASP A 48 15.53 0.07 -7.76
N GLU A 49 16.13 0.35 -8.91
CA GLU A 49 15.93 1.61 -9.62
C GLU A 49 14.45 1.85 -9.96
N TYR A 50 13.72 0.79 -10.30
CA TYR A 50 12.32 0.89 -10.68
C TYR A 50 11.43 1.27 -9.49
N VAL A 51 11.62 0.63 -8.34
CA VAL A 51 10.89 0.97 -7.11
C VAL A 51 11.21 2.40 -6.67
N ARG A 52 12.48 2.81 -6.69
CA ARG A 52 12.88 4.19 -6.37
C ARG A 52 12.27 5.21 -7.32
N SER A 53 12.31 4.93 -8.63
CA SER A 53 11.70 5.78 -9.67
C SER A 53 10.19 5.93 -9.48
N ASN A 54 9.47 4.85 -9.17
CA ASN A 54 8.03 4.92 -8.90
C ASN A 54 7.71 5.82 -7.69
N MET A 55 8.48 5.70 -6.61
CA MET A 55 8.30 6.57 -5.45
C MET A 55 8.65 8.03 -5.77
N ALA A 56 9.65 8.28 -6.61
CA ALA A 56 10.00 9.62 -7.06
C ALA A 56 8.87 10.26 -7.89
N LEU A 57 8.18 9.49 -8.74
CA LEU A 57 7.00 9.96 -9.47
C LEU A 57 5.86 10.38 -8.54
N ASP A 58 5.62 9.65 -7.45
CA ASP A 58 4.64 10.03 -6.44
C ASP A 58 4.98 11.38 -5.77
N TRP A 59 6.26 11.66 -5.55
CA TRP A 59 6.75 12.94 -5.04
C TRP A 59 6.62 14.07 -6.06
N LEU A 60 6.96 13.83 -7.33
CA LEU A 60 6.78 14.79 -8.42
C LEU A 60 5.32 15.22 -8.57
N ALA A 61 4.38 14.28 -8.46
CA ALA A 61 2.95 14.58 -8.51
C ALA A 61 2.48 15.50 -7.36
N ARG A 62 3.20 15.51 -6.22
CA ARG A 62 2.92 16.43 -5.10
C ARG A 62 3.58 17.78 -5.30
N GLU A 63 4.80 17.80 -5.83
CA GLU A 63 5.52 19.02 -6.19
C GLU A 63 4.71 19.89 -7.15
N GLN A 64 4.05 19.29 -8.13
CA GLN A 64 3.16 20.00 -9.05
C GLN A 64 1.99 20.72 -8.35
N ARG A 65 1.53 20.20 -7.22
CA ARG A 65 0.44 20.80 -6.41
C ARG A 65 0.96 21.79 -5.38
N SER A 66 2.19 21.59 -4.91
CA SER A 66 2.84 22.39 -3.88
C SER A 66 4.34 22.52 -4.20
N PRO A 67 4.72 23.54 -5.00
CA PRO A 67 6.12 23.77 -5.36
C PRO A 67 7.00 23.99 -4.13
N GLY A 68 8.23 23.48 -4.18
CA GLY A 68 9.21 23.52 -3.09
C GLY A 68 9.08 22.40 -2.05
N LEU A 69 8.07 21.52 -2.17
CA LEU A 69 7.82 20.45 -1.20
C LEU A 69 8.96 19.42 -1.18
N ILE A 70 9.42 18.96 -2.35
CA ILE A 70 10.50 17.97 -2.45
C ILE A 70 11.78 18.53 -1.81
N GLY A 71 12.11 19.79 -2.09
CA GLY A 71 13.28 20.45 -1.51
C GLY A 71 13.22 20.55 0.01
N ALA A 72 12.05 20.90 0.56
CA ALA A 72 11.83 20.95 2.00
C ALA A 72 11.95 19.57 2.66
N GLU A 73 11.29 18.55 2.10
CA GLU A 73 11.34 17.17 2.62
C GLU A 73 12.75 16.58 2.51
N LEU A 74 13.50 16.91 1.45
CA LEU A 74 14.90 16.47 1.29
C LEU A 74 15.79 17.01 2.41
N GLN A 75 15.62 18.28 2.80
CA GLN A 75 16.36 18.85 3.92
C GLN A 75 16.04 18.15 5.24
N VAL A 76 14.77 17.81 5.46
CA VAL A 76 14.34 17.02 6.64
C VAL A 76 14.99 15.65 6.62
N ALA A 77 14.91 14.93 5.49
CA ALA A 77 15.50 13.59 5.31
C ALA A 77 17.01 13.57 5.60
N GLN A 78 17.74 14.58 5.11
CA GLN A 78 19.18 14.72 5.35
C GLN A 78 19.50 14.95 6.84
N ARG A 79 18.70 15.77 7.54
CA ARG A 79 18.86 15.98 8.98
C ARG A 79 18.57 14.70 9.76
N GLU A 80 17.50 13.99 9.42
CA GLU A 80 17.15 12.69 9.99
C GLU A 80 18.28 11.66 9.81
N LEU A 81 18.88 11.59 8.61
CA LEU A 81 20.02 10.71 8.32
C LEU A 81 21.22 11.01 9.23
N VAL A 82 21.53 12.30 9.44
CA VAL A 82 22.63 12.71 10.34
C VAL A 82 22.32 12.33 11.78
N LEU A 83 21.08 12.55 12.25
CA LEU A 83 20.66 12.17 13.61
C LEU A 83 20.70 10.66 13.81
N ALA A 84 20.23 9.89 12.83
CA ALA A 84 20.27 8.44 12.84
C ALA A 84 21.71 7.91 12.95
N ARG A 85 22.63 8.49 12.16
CA ARG A 85 24.06 8.17 12.24
C ARG A 85 24.64 8.45 13.62
N ARG A 86 24.31 9.59 14.23
CA ARG A 86 24.78 9.93 15.59
C ARG A 86 24.26 8.98 16.66
N ARG A 87 23.03 8.46 16.48
CA ARG A 87 22.40 7.51 17.39
C ARG A 87 22.84 6.06 17.17
N GLY A 88 23.59 5.77 16.10
CA GLY A 88 24.01 4.42 15.75
C GLY A 88 22.85 3.51 15.33
N VAL A 89 21.74 4.08 14.84
CA VAL A 89 20.60 3.29 14.35
C VAL A 89 20.76 2.92 12.87
N GLU A 90 19.95 2.00 12.38
CA GLU A 90 19.97 1.55 10.98
C GLU A 90 19.80 2.74 10.01
N LEU A 91 20.71 2.86 9.03
CA LEU A 91 20.77 4.00 8.11
C LEU A 91 20.09 3.75 6.77
N ARG A 92 19.71 2.52 6.46
CA ARG A 92 19.25 2.14 5.12
C ARG A 92 18.02 2.94 4.72
N PHE A 93 16.98 2.94 5.54
CA PHE A 93 15.77 3.73 5.31
C PHE A 93 16.07 5.21 5.02
N TYR A 94 16.91 5.86 5.84
CA TYR A 94 17.22 7.27 5.69
C TYR A 94 18.03 7.58 4.42
N LYS A 95 18.94 6.68 4.02
CA LYS A 95 19.68 6.81 2.76
C LYS A 95 18.73 6.72 1.57
N GLU A 96 17.89 5.69 1.54
CA GLU A 96 16.92 5.45 0.46
C GLU A 96 15.90 6.59 0.36
N LYS A 97 15.41 7.09 1.51
CA LYS A 97 14.56 8.28 1.59
C LYS A 97 15.24 9.49 0.92
N THR A 98 16.52 9.73 1.23
CA THR A 98 17.30 10.83 0.64
C THR A 98 17.53 10.63 -0.86
N GLU A 99 17.81 9.40 -1.30
CA GLU A 99 18.04 9.06 -2.70
C GLU A 99 16.77 9.25 -3.55
N ILE A 100 15.61 8.78 -3.06
CA ILE A 100 14.31 8.95 -3.74
C ILE A 100 13.97 10.43 -3.90
N LEU A 101 14.15 11.25 -2.85
CA LEU A 101 13.88 12.69 -2.92
C LEU A 101 14.87 13.42 -3.83
N SER A 102 16.14 13.02 -3.83
CA SER A 102 17.15 13.59 -4.73
C SER A 102 16.85 13.25 -6.19
N LEU A 103 16.41 12.01 -6.45
CA LEU A 103 15.96 11.59 -7.77
C LEU A 103 14.75 12.41 -8.23
N ALA A 104 13.73 12.54 -7.38
CA ALA A 104 12.54 13.35 -7.67
C ALA A 104 12.91 14.81 -7.95
N LEU A 105 13.77 15.42 -7.13
CA LEU A 105 14.22 16.80 -7.31
C LEU A 105 14.99 17.00 -8.62
N SER A 106 15.85 16.05 -9.00
CA SER A 106 16.59 16.11 -10.25
C SER A 106 15.67 16.07 -11.46
N GLN A 107 14.65 15.20 -11.42
CA GLN A 107 13.65 15.09 -12.48
C GLN A 107 12.78 16.34 -12.54
N ALA A 108 12.42 16.90 -11.38
CA ALA A 108 11.69 18.15 -11.26
C ALA A 108 12.44 19.26 -12.04
N TYR A 109 13.72 19.48 -11.73
CA TYR A 109 14.54 20.50 -12.40
C TYR A 109 14.63 20.31 -13.93
N ILE A 110 14.76 19.08 -14.41
CA ILE A 110 14.76 18.77 -15.85
C ILE A 110 13.44 19.21 -16.50
N HIS A 111 12.30 18.94 -15.86
CA HIS A 111 10.97 19.30 -16.36
C HIS A 111 10.62 20.79 -16.19
N HIS A 112 11.29 21.53 -15.30
CA HIS A 112 11.02 22.94 -15.02
C HIS A 112 11.83 23.91 -15.87
N THR A 113 12.73 23.44 -16.74
CA THR A 113 13.36 24.32 -17.74
C THR A 113 12.33 24.74 -18.78
N PRO A 114 11.94 26.03 -18.87
CA PRO A 114 11.06 26.49 -19.93
C PRO A 114 11.88 26.64 -21.23
N GLU A 115 11.38 26.01 -22.30
CA GLU A 115 11.64 26.32 -23.71
C GLU A 115 13.07 26.24 -24.27
N VAL A 116 13.52 25.06 -24.73
CA VAL A 116 14.29 24.91 -26.00
C VAL A 116 14.05 23.56 -26.70
N PHE A 117 13.66 22.48 -26.00
CA PHE A 117 13.60 21.13 -26.60
C PHE A 117 12.22 20.46 -26.55
N SER A 118 11.18 21.22 -26.88
CA SER A 118 9.76 20.83 -26.76
C SER A 118 9.26 19.72 -27.71
N HIS A 119 10.12 18.96 -28.39
CA HIS A 119 9.66 17.98 -29.40
C HIS A 119 10.29 16.58 -29.39
N SER A 120 11.26 16.24 -28.53
CA SER A 120 11.98 14.95 -28.67
C SER A 120 11.72 13.89 -27.59
N LEU A 121 11.14 14.21 -26.43
CA LEU A 121 11.03 13.23 -25.33
C LEU A 121 9.62 12.67 -25.08
N SER A 122 8.61 13.12 -25.84
CA SER A 122 7.23 12.65 -25.72
C SER A 122 6.98 11.19 -26.16
N ARG A 123 8.01 10.40 -26.53
CA ARG A 123 7.80 9.14 -27.28
C ARG A 123 8.34 7.84 -26.67
N LYS A 124 8.93 7.81 -25.47
CA LYS A 124 9.51 6.56 -24.94
C LYS A 124 9.34 6.25 -23.44
N TYR A 125 8.49 6.95 -22.71
CA TYR A 125 7.98 6.41 -21.45
C TYR A 125 6.69 5.67 -21.75
N LYS A 126 6.82 4.41 -22.17
CA LYS A 126 5.70 3.49 -22.08
C LYS A 126 5.28 3.51 -20.60
N GLN A 127 4.07 4.00 -20.42
CA GLN A 127 3.30 4.09 -19.20
C GLN A 127 3.08 2.67 -18.65
N GLU A 128 4.13 2.08 -18.06
CA GLU A 128 3.99 0.98 -17.12
C GLU A 128 3.38 1.60 -15.86
N HIS A 129 2.06 1.55 -15.83
CA HIS A 129 1.19 2.07 -14.77
C HIS A 129 1.69 1.70 -13.36
N LEU A 130 1.36 2.57 -12.40
CA LEU A 130 1.70 2.47 -10.97
C LEU A 130 1.60 1.03 -10.42
N PRO A 131 2.33 0.69 -9.34
CA PRO A 131 2.17 -0.59 -8.63
C PRO A 131 0.70 -0.97 -8.34
N LEU A 132 -0.15 0.05 -8.17
CA LEU A 132 -1.58 -0.05 -7.89
C LEU A 132 -2.38 -0.80 -8.97
N ASP A 133 -2.08 -0.63 -10.26
CA ASP A 133 -2.82 -1.32 -11.34
C ASP A 133 -2.45 -2.80 -11.44
N THR A 134 -1.24 -3.15 -10.99
CA THR A 134 -0.83 -4.56 -10.88
C THR A 134 -1.67 -5.30 -9.83
N PHE A 135 -2.02 -4.65 -8.72
CA PHE A 135 -2.85 -5.26 -7.67
C PHE A 135 -4.33 -5.39 -8.08
N TYR A 136 -4.86 -4.40 -8.79
CA TYR A 136 -6.25 -4.40 -9.24
C TYR A 136 -6.54 -5.52 -10.26
N SER A 137 -5.59 -5.79 -11.16
CA SER A 137 -5.73 -6.84 -12.17
C SER A 137 -5.75 -8.25 -11.57
N GLN A 138 -4.96 -8.50 -10.52
CA GLN A 138 -4.84 -9.83 -9.90
C GLN A 138 -6.04 -10.19 -9.00
N GLU A 139 -6.67 -9.21 -8.34
CA GLU A 139 -7.88 -9.47 -7.53
C GLU A 139 -9.12 -9.69 -8.41
N THR A 140 -9.20 -9.01 -9.56
CA THR A 140 -10.30 -9.20 -10.52
C THR A 140 -10.27 -10.58 -11.19
N GLU A 141 -9.10 -11.18 -11.39
CA GLU A 141 -8.97 -12.54 -11.92
C GLU A 141 -9.25 -13.63 -10.89
N ALA A 142 -9.00 -13.38 -9.59
CA ALA A 142 -9.28 -14.33 -8.52
C ALA A 142 -10.79 -14.53 -8.24
N GLN A 143 -11.65 -13.68 -8.80
CA GLN A 143 -13.11 -13.70 -8.61
C GLN A 143 -13.91 -14.20 -9.82
N ARG A 144 -13.25 -14.75 -10.86
CA ARG A 144 -13.97 -15.51 -11.90
C ARG A 144 -14.27 -16.93 -11.41
N ALA A 145 -15.44 -17.09 -10.79
CA ALA A 145 -16.08 -18.38 -10.65
C ALA A 145 -16.27 -19.02 -12.05
N PRO A 146 -16.13 -20.36 -12.20
CA PRO A 146 -16.47 -21.02 -13.45
C PRO A 146 -17.99 -20.91 -13.70
N PRO A 147 -18.46 -20.89 -14.96
CA PRO A 147 -19.88 -20.82 -15.23
C PRO A 147 -20.53 -22.12 -14.77
N LEU A 148 -21.37 -22.03 -13.72
CA LEU A 148 -22.30 -23.09 -13.34
C LEU A 148 -23.38 -23.18 -14.42
N SER A 149 -23.07 -23.93 -15.47
CA SER A 149 -24.07 -24.48 -16.36
C SER A 149 -24.85 -25.58 -15.63
N HIS A 150 -26.18 -25.49 -15.75
CA HIS A 150 -27.21 -26.51 -15.46
C HIS A 150 -27.83 -26.52 -14.05
N LEU A 151 -28.98 -25.85 -13.90
CA LEU A 151 -30.15 -26.41 -13.18
C LEU A 151 -31.47 -25.98 -13.86
N PRO A 152 -32.46 -26.89 -14.04
CA PRO A 152 -33.72 -26.64 -14.78
C PRO A 152 -34.87 -26.15 -13.86
N PRO A 153 -36.07 -25.82 -14.39
CA PRO A 153 -36.93 -24.80 -13.81
C PRO A 153 -37.86 -25.29 -12.68
N VAL A 154 -38.20 -24.34 -11.83
CA VAL A 154 -39.16 -24.40 -10.73
C VAL A 154 -40.56 -24.79 -11.23
N HIS A 155 -41.11 -25.88 -10.69
CA HIS A 155 -42.54 -26.18 -10.74
C HIS A 155 -43.17 -26.09 -9.35
N LYS A 156 -44.29 -25.37 -9.28
CA LYS A 156 -45.17 -25.20 -8.11
C LYS A 156 -46.05 -26.45 -7.93
N ASN A 157 -46.23 -26.94 -6.69
CA ASN A 157 -47.55 -27.39 -6.23
C ASN A 157 -47.67 -27.45 -4.70
N THR A 158 -48.93 -27.46 -4.27
CA THR A 158 -49.54 -27.05 -3.01
C THR A 158 -49.98 -28.24 -2.14
N GLN A 159 -50.09 -27.99 -0.83
CA GLN A 159 -50.91 -28.65 0.22
C GLN A 159 -50.43 -29.95 0.92
N GLN A 160 -50.08 -29.75 2.21
CA GLN A 160 -50.73 -30.30 3.43
C GLN A 160 -50.65 -31.81 3.69
N THR A 161 -50.07 -32.21 4.83
CA THR A 161 -50.69 -33.01 5.92
C THR A 161 -49.78 -33.04 7.16
N VAL A 162 -50.42 -33.01 8.32
CA VAL A 162 -49.96 -32.96 9.72
C VAL A 162 -49.35 -34.30 10.20
N CYS A 163 -48.43 -34.26 11.18
CA CYS A 163 -48.50 -35.01 12.46
C CYS A 163 -47.24 -34.77 13.35
N GLU A 164 -47.50 -34.09 14.48
CA GLU A 164 -46.98 -34.23 15.86
C GLU A 164 -45.71 -35.06 16.15
N ALA A 165 -44.73 -34.49 16.88
CA ALA A 165 -44.67 -34.58 18.35
C ALA A 165 -43.32 -34.05 18.94
N SER A 166 -43.46 -33.19 19.95
CA SER A 166 -42.65 -33.08 21.19
C SER A 166 -41.18 -32.63 21.16
N GLY A 167 -40.92 -31.48 21.82
CA GLY A 167 -39.64 -31.20 22.49
C GLY A 167 -39.25 -29.71 22.69
N LEU A 168 -39.83 -29.05 23.70
CA LEU A 168 -39.37 -27.89 24.51
C LEU A 168 -38.61 -26.70 23.84
N SER A 169 -39.18 -25.48 23.80
CA SER A 169 -38.99 -24.32 24.73
C SER A 169 -37.52 -23.94 25.02
N ASP A 170 -37.06 -22.69 25.04
CA ASP A 170 -37.65 -21.36 24.90
C ASP A 170 -36.48 -20.34 24.71
N SER A 171 -36.78 -19.14 24.23
CA SER A 171 -35.84 -18.01 23.96
C SER A 171 -35.57 -17.14 25.24
N PRO A 172 -35.14 -15.85 25.19
CA PRO A 172 -33.82 -15.26 24.88
C PRO A 172 -33.26 -14.23 25.93
N SER A 173 -31.97 -13.84 25.81
CA SER A 173 -31.30 -12.58 26.32
C SER A 173 -31.19 -12.38 27.86
N PRO A 174 -30.31 -11.48 28.43
CA PRO A 174 -29.86 -10.17 27.93
C PRO A 174 -28.40 -9.71 28.21
N CYS A 175 -28.05 -8.58 27.57
CA CYS A 175 -27.23 -7.44 28.00
C CYS A 175 -26.23 -7.58 29.16
N SER A 176 -24.99 -7.11 28.95
CA SER A 176 -24.12 -6.59 30.01
C SER A 176 -23.24 -5.47 29.46
N GLU A 177 -23.64 -4.24 29.78
CA GLU A 177 -22.80 -3.04 29.77
C GLU A 177 -21.75 -3.17 30.89
N GLN A 178 -20.51 -2.77 30.63
CA GLN A 178 -19.55 -2.45 31.68
C GLN A 178 -19.08 -1.00 31.47
N THR A 179 -19.35 -0.20 32.49
CA THR A 179 -18.96 1.21 32.64
C THR A 179 -17.98 1.33 33.80
N PHE A 180 -17.11 2.34 33.72
CA PHE A 180 -16.21 2.95 34.73
C PHE A 180 -14.85 2.31 35.00
N GLU A 181 -13.80 3.09 34.71
CA GLU A 181 -12.85 3.65 35.70
C GLU A 181 -12.11 4.85 35.07
N PRO A 182 -12.07 6.03 35.72
CA PRO A 182 -11.14 7.11 35.40
C PRO A 182 -10.19 7.37 36.58
N LEU A 183 -8.89 7.21 36.39
CA LEU A 183 -7.88 7.75 37.30
C LEU A 183 -6.58 7.99 36.54
N ASP A 184 -6.14 9.24 36.44
CA ASP A 184 -4.86 9.68 37.02
C ASP A 184 -4.60 11.14 36.65
N ASP A 185 -4.71 11.98 37.68
CA ASP A 185 -4.20 13.34 37.77
C ASP A 185 -3.32 13.32 39.02
N PHE A 186 -1.98 13.34 38.86
CA PHE A 186 -0.96 13.73 39.86
C PHE A 186 0.44 13.66 39.21
N GLU A 187 0.92 14.80 38.70
CA GLU A 187 2.13 15.54 39.14
C GLU A 187 2.52 16.63 38.12
#